data_AF-A0ABD2Q8L3-F1
#
_entry.id   AF-A0ABD2Q8L3-F1
#
_cell.length_a   1.000
_cell.length_b   1.000
_cell.length_c   1.000
_cell.angle_alpha   90.00
_cell.angle_beta   90.00
_cell.angle_gamma   90.00
#
_symmetry.space_group_name_H-M   'P 1'
#
loop_
_entity.id
_entity.type
_entity.pdbx_description
1 polymer ?
#
loop_
_entity_poly.entity_id
_entity_poly.type
_entity_poly.pdbx_seq_one_letter_code
_entity_poly.pdbx_strand_id
1 'polypeptide(L)'
;MEWLRQHYQRKLEEFTDVNAGEKKMMQLWNAYLLGITPDKFVVSDGLIGTVIMPGFVEKYGPYIAKQGLRFNLLLHLTNLVEYGLLSSKRLRICMDQFDRLAACK
;
A
#
# COMPACT_ATOMS: atom_id res chain seq x y z
N MET A 1 -18.88 -3.86 5.35
CA MET A 1 -17.42 -3.64 5.19
C MET A 1 -16.58 -4.59 6.02
N GLU A 2 -16.89 -4.83 7.30
CA GLU A 2 -16.10 -5.73 8.15
C GLU A 2 -16.01 -7.17 7.60
N TRP A 3 -17.13 -7.73 7.13
CA TRP A 3 -17.16 -9.07 6.52
C TRP A 3 -16.25 -9.19 5.27
N LEU A 4 -16.19 -8.13 4.45
CA LEU A 4 -15.40 -8.11 3.22
C LEU A 4 -13.91 -8.04 3.55
N ARG A 5 -13.54 -7.21 4.53
CA ARG A 5 -12.18 -7.13 5.05
C ARG A 5 -11.70 -8.48 5.61
N GLN A 6 -12.55 -9.16 6.40
CA GLN A 6 -12.25 -10.48 6.94
C GLN A 6 -12.13 -11.56 5.85
N HIS A 7 -12.91 -11.45 4.77
CA HIS A 7 -12.81 -12.35 3.63
C HIS A 7 -11.45 -12.24 2.93
N TYR A 8 -11.02 -11.01 2.60
CA TYR A 8 -9.71 -10.79 1.97
C TYR A 8 -8.54 -11.16 2.88
N GLN A 9 -8.65 -10.95 4.19
CA GLN A 9 -7.62 -11.36 5.13
C GLN A 9 -7.42 -12.88 5.14
N ARG A 10 -8.52 -13.66 5.26
CA ARG A 10 -8.45 -15.13 5.25
C ARG A 10 -7.86 -15.68 3.95
N LYS A 11 -8.27 -15.10 2.81
CA LYS A 11 -7.75 -15.50 1.50
C LYS A 11 -6.24 -15.30 1.37
N LEU A 12 -5.68 -14.25 2.00
CA LEU A 12 -4.24 -14.03 2.00
C LEU A 12 -3.47 -15.00 2.91
N GLU A 13 -4.10 -15.50 3.97
CA GLU A 13 -3.49 -16.45 4.89
C GLU A 13 -3.32 -17.84 4.24
N GLU A 14 -4.18 -18.19 3.27
CA GLU A 14 -4.15 -19.45 2.51
C GLU A 14 -2.91 -19.62 1.60
N PHE A 15 -2.18 -18.55 1.25
CA PHE A 15 -0.98 -18.63 0.41
C PHE A 15 0.24 -19.09 1.21
N THR A 16 0.72 -20.32 1.01
CA THR A 16 1.87 -20.86 1.75
C THR A 16 3.22 -20.41 1.20
N ASP A 17 3.25 -19.90 -0.02
CA ASP A 17 4.41 -19.46 -0.80
C ASP A 17 4.77 -17.98 -0.59
N VAL A 18 3.92 -17.20 0.08
CA VAL A 18 4.12 -15.77 0.31
C VAL A 18 4.63 -15.50 1.72
N ASN A 19 5.67 -14.67 1.86
CA ASN A 19 6.24 -14.38 3.17
C ASN A 19 5.35 -13.44 4.01
N ALA A 20 5.58 -13.42 5.33
CA ALA A 20 4.73 -12.65 6.26
C ALA A 20 4.73 -11.14 5.99
N GLY A 21 5.85 -10.58 5.53
CA GLY A 21 5.97 -9.16 5.20
C GLY A 21 5.18 -8.78 3.95
N GLU A 22 5.24 -9.61 2.91
CA GLU A 22 4.46 -9.47 1.68
C GLU A 22 2.96 -9.58 1.97
N LYS A 23 2.53 -10.62 2.71
CA LYS A 23 1.14 -10.76 3.14
C LYS A 23 0.66 -9.54 3.88
N LYS A 24 1.49 -9.01 4.80
CA LYS A 24 1.11 -7.83 5.57
C LYS A 24 0.92 -6.60 4.68
N MET A 25 1.79 -6.40 3.70
CA MET A 25 1.63 -5.32 2.73
C MET A 25 0.35 -5.46 1.91
N MET A 26 0.04 -6.66 1.40
CA MET A 26 -1.20 -6.92 0.67
C MET A 26 -2.43 -6.65 1.54
N GLN A 27 -2.41 -7.05 2.82
CA GLN A 27 -3.50 -6.77 3.76
C GLN A 27 -3.71 -5.27 3.98
N LEU A 28 -2.63 -4.51 4.20
CA LEU A 28 -2.71 -3.06 4.40
C LEU A 28 -3.23 -2.36 3.14
N TRP A 29 -2.74 -2.76 1.97
CA TRP A 29 -3.16 -2.22 0.68
C TRP A 29 -4.64 -2.47 0.41
N ASN A 30 -5.09 -3.72 0.56
CA ASN A 30 -6.50 -4.08 0.40
C ASN A 30 -7.39 -3.34 1.39
N ALA A 31 -6.99 -3.25 2.66
CA ALA A 31 -7.74 -2.52 3.68
C ALA A 31 -7.82 -1.02 3.37
N TYR A 32 -6.76 -0.44 2.78
CA TYR A 32 -6.78 0.95 2.34
C TYR A 32 -7.78 1.18 1.20
N LEU A 33 -7.65 0.41 0.12
CA LEU A 33 -8.49 0.53 -1.08
C LEU A 33 -9.97 0.29 -0.76
N LEU A 34 -10.29 -0.75 0.02
CA LEU A 34 -11.66 -1.05 0.45
C LEU A 34 -12.25 0.04 1.37
N GLY A 35 -11.41 0.87 1.98
CA GLY A 35 -11.81 2.02 2.77
C GLY A 35 -12.08 3.28 1.94
N ILE A 36 -11.70 3.30 0.66
CA ILE A 36 -12.02 4.41 -0.26
C ILE A 36 -13.47 4.21 -0.71
N THR A 37 -14.34 5.15 -0.36
CA THR A 37 -15.76 5.06 -0.71
C THR A 37 -16.03 5.69 -2.09
N PRO A 38 -16.86 5.06 -2.96
CA PRO A 38 -17.08 5.50 -4.35
C PRO A 38 -17.74 6.87 -4.51
N ASP A 39 -18.42 7.34 -3.48
CA ASP A 39 -19.02 8.68 -3.41
C ASP A 39 -17.97 9.81 -3.39
N LYS A 40 -16.69 9.49 -3.09
CA LYS A 40 -15.61 10.47 -2.99
C LYS A 40 -14.61 10.43 -4.15
N PHE A 41 -14.50 9.30 -4.86
CA PHE A 41 -13.50 9.14 -5.92
C PHE A 41 -13.96 8.17 -7.03
N VAL A 42 -13.81 8.59 -8.29
CA VAL A 42 -13.78 7.66 -9.42
C VAL A 42 -12.41 6.99 -9.43
N VAL A 43 -12.32 5.74 -9.00
CA VAL A 43 -11.05 5.01 -8.98
C VAL A 43 -10.62 4.73 -10.42
N SER A 44 -9.55 5.38 -10.86
CA SER A 44 -8.88 5.14 -12.13
C SER A 44 -7.38 5.00 -11.91
N ASP A 45 -6.70 4.34 -12.84
CA ASP A 45 -5.25 4.10 -12.76
C ASP A 45 -4.45 5.41 -12.58
N GLY A 46 -4.92 6.50 -13.19
CA GLY A 46 -4.31 7.83 -13.05
C GLY A 46 -4.33 8.40 -11.63
N LEU A 47 -5.23 7.93 -10.77
CA LEU A 47 -5.30 8.33 -9.36
C LEU A 47 -4.34 7.55 -8.45
N ILE A 48 -3.84 6.38 -8.89
CA ILE A 48 -2.99 5.53 -8.05
C ILE A 48 -1.75 6.30 -7.60
N GLY A 49 -0.98 6.84 -8.55
CA GLY A 49 0.25 7.56 -8.23
C GLY A 49 0.06 8.98 -7.70
N THR A 50 -1.11 9.61 -7.88
CA THR A 50 -1.35 11.02 -7.55
C THR A 50 -2.08 11.23 -6.23
N VAL A 51 -3.02 10.34 -5.89
CA VAL A 51 -3.90 10.49 -4.73
C VAL A 51 -3.81 9.28 -3.80
N ILE A 52 -3.96 8.07 -4.35
CA ILE A 52 -4.09 6.85 -3.55
C ILE A 52 -2.75 6.54 -2.85
N MET A 53 -1.62 6.64 -3.55
CA MET A 53 -0.31 6.33 -2.97
C MET A 53 0.15 7.29 -1.87
N PRO A 54 0.09 8.63 -2.07
CA PRO A 54 0.37 9.56 -0.98
C PRO A 54 -0.50 9.34 0.24
N GLY A 55 -1.82 9.14 0.06
CA GLY A 55 -2.74 8.90 1.18
C GLY A 55 -2.51 7.56 1.88
N PHE A 56 -2.10 6.52 1.14
CA PHE A 56 -1.71 5.24 1.73
C PHE A 56 -0.48 5.38 2.63
N VAL A 57 0.57 6.07 2.15
CA VAL A 57 1.80 6.31 2.92
C VAL A 57 1.53 7.21 4.12
N GLU A 58 0.69 8.22 3.99
CA GLU A 58 0.30 9.07 5.12
C GLU A 58 -0.41 8.26 6.22
N LYS A 59 -1.37 7.40 5.84
CA LYS A 59 -2.15 6.61 6.79
C LYS A 59 -1.38 5.46 7.42
N TYR A 60 -0.64 4.68 6.62
CA TYR A 60 -0.01 3.44 7.07
C TYR A 60 1.51 3.51 7.20
N GLY A 61 2.16 4.57 6.70
CA GLY A 61 3.61 4.77 6.76
C GLY A 61 4.20 4.62 8.17
N PRO A 62 3.64 5.25 9.22
CA PRO A 62 4.15 5.08 10.58
C PRO A 62 4.12 3.63 11.09
N TYR A 63 3.08 2.88 10.72
CA TYR A 63 2.98 1.46 11.07
C TYR A 63 3.99 0.62 10.29
N ILE A 64 4.11 0.85 8.98
CA ILE A 64 5.07 0.16 8.10
C ILE A 64 6.51 0.38 8.60
N ALA A 65 6.86 1.61 8.96
CA ALA A 65 8.17 1.95 9.52
C ALA A 65 8.44 1.21 10.83
N LYS A 66 7.49 1.26 11.78
CA LYS A 66 7.61 0.58 13.08
C LYS A 66 7.79 -0.94 12.94
N GLN A 67 7.23 -1.55 11.90
CA GLN A 67 7.32 -3.00 11.66
C GLN A 67 8.51 -3.41 10.78
N GLY A 68 9.38 -2.48 10.37
CA GLY A 68 10.52 -2.79 9.51
C GLY A 68 10.14 -3.21 8.08
N LEU A 69 8.94 -2.84 7.62
CA LEU A 69 8.38 -3.30 6.33
C LEU A 69 8.79 -2.42 5.13
N ARG A 70 9.83 -1.59 5.27
CA ARG A 70 10.27 -0.64 4.24
C ARG A 70 10.56 -1.31 2.89
N PHE A 71 11.26 -2.45 2.87
CA PHE A 71 11.56 -3.16 1.63
C PHE A 71 10.32 -3.79 0.99
N ASN A 72 9.36 -4.25 1.80
CA ASN A 72 8.08 -4.75 1.30
C ASN A 72 7.25 -3.62 0.67
N LEU A 73 7.31 -2.41 1.24
CA LEU A 73 6.72 -1.22 0.62
C LEU A 73 7.38 -0.91 -0.72
N LEU A 74 8.72 -0.89 -0.77
CA LEU A 74 9.46 -0.66 -2.03
C LEU A 74 9.09 -1.70 -3.09
N LEU A 75 9.05 -2.98 -2.74
CA LEU A 75 8.65 -4.07 -3.63
C LEU A 75 7.22 -3.84 -4.17
N HIS A 76 6.28 -3.47 -3.31
CA HIS A 76 4.92 -3.16 -3.73
C HIS A 76 4.87 -1.99 -4.73
N LEU A 77 5.64 -0.92 -4.49
CA LEU A 77 5.72 0.21 -5.42
C LEU A 77 6.38 -0.19 -6.76
N THR A 78 7.40 -1.05 -6.73
CA THR A 78 8.03 -1.59 -7.94
C THR A 78 7.01 -2.37 -8.77
N ASN A 79 6.20 -3.23 -8.15
CA ASN A 79 5.14 -3.95 -8.85
C ASN A 79 4.16 -2.97 -9.53
N LEU A 80 3.77 -1.88 -8.85
CA LEU A 80 2.90 -0.86 -9.45
C LEU A 80 3.56 -0.14 -10.64
N VAL A 81 4.88 0.00 -10.64
CA VAL A 81 5.62 0.52 -11.81
C VAL A 81 5.58 -0.47 -12.97
N GLU A 82 5.79 -1.76 -12.71
CA GLU A 82 5.75 -2.81 -13.73
C GLU A 82 4.37 -2.95 -14.37
N TYR A 83 3.30 -2.77 -13.60
CA TYR A 83 1.93 -2.74 -14.12
C TYR A 83 1.54 -1.42 -14.81
N GLY A 84 2.44 -0.44 -14.88
CA GLY A 84 2.17 0.87 -15.51
C GLY A 84 1.27 1.80 -14.68
N LEU A 85 0.99 1.45 -13.42
CA LEU A 85 0.13 2.21 -12.50
C LEU A 85 0.89 3.31 -11.74
N LEU A 86 2.22 3.23 -11.74
CA LEU A 86 3.11 4.19 -11.10
C LEU A 86 4.30 4.50 -12.00
N SER A 87 4.77 5.75 -12.02
CA SER A 87 6.05 6.08 -12.67
C SER A 87 7.22 5.95 -11.69
N SER A 88 8.43 5.67 -12.19
CA SER A 88 9.64 5.60 -11.35
C SER A 88 9.89 6.91 -10.60
N LYS A 89 9.49 8.06 -11.17
CA LYS A 89 9.52 9.37 -10.49
C LYS A 89 8.60 9.39 -9.28
N ARG A 90 7.36 8.89 -9.42
CA ARG A 90 6.39 8.84 -8.32
C ARG A 90 6.81 7.85 -7.23
N LEU A 91 7.38 6.70 -7.59
CA LEU A 91 7.98 5.76 -6.63
C LEU A 91 9.03 6.44 -5.76
N ARG A 92 9.99 7.15 -6.37
CA ARG A 92 11.06 7.85 -5.64
C ARG A 92 10.48 8.88 -4.65
N ILE A 93 9.54 9.71 -5.11
CA ILE A 93 8.88 10.71 -4.25
C ILE A 93 8.16 10.04 -3.08
N CYS A 94 7.46 8.94 -3.33
CA CYS A 94 6.73 8.18 -2.33
C CYS A 94 7.67 7.60 -1.25
N MET A 95 8.79 7.01 -1.66
CA MET A 95 9.79 6.47 -0.73
C MET A 95 10.48 7.56 0.09
N ASP A 96 10.79 8.70 -0.52
CA ASP A 96 11.37 9.84 0.18
C ASP A 96 10.39 10.46 1.20
N GLN A 97 9.09 10.53 0.86
CA GLN A 97 8.06 10.92 1.82
C GLN A 97 7.97 9.92 2.98
N PHE A 98 7.95 8.62 2.69
CA PHE A 98 7.92 7.57 3.70
C PHE A 98 9.14 7.65 4.64
N ASP A 99 10.36 7.79 4.08
CA ASP A 99 11.60 7.85 4.85
C ASP A 99 11.64 9.08 5.78
N ARG A 100 11.13 10.23 5.32
CA ARG A 100 10.98 11.43 6.16
C ARG A 100 10.00 11.21 7.32
N LEU A 101 8.87 10.56 7.05
CA LEU A 101 7.90 10.23 8.10
C LEU A 101 8.46 9.22 9.11
N ALA A 102 9.31 8.29 8.65
CA ALA A 102 9.96 7.31 9.49
C ALA A 102 11.08 7.91 10.36
N ALA A 103 11.79 8.93 9.87
CA ALA A 103 12.88 9.60 10.59
C ALA A 103 12.43 10.61 11.65
N CYS A 104 11.17 11.07 11.61
CA CYS A 104 10.61 12.01 12.58
C CYS A 104 10.22 11.39 13.94
N LYS A 105 10.68 10.17 14.25
CA LYS A 105 10.40 9.45 15.51
C LYS A 105 11.63 8.70 15.98
#